data_AF-A0A7C1B169-F1
#
_entry.id   AF-A0A7C1B169-F1
#
_cell.length_a   1.000
_cell.length_b   1.000
_cell.length_c   1.000
_cell.angle_alpha   90.00
_cell.angle_beta   90.00
_cell.angle_gamma   90.00
#
_symmetry.space_group_name_H-M   'P 1'
#
loop_
_entity.id
_entity.type
_entity.pdbx_description
1 polymer ?
#
loop_
_entity_poly.entity_id
_entity_poly.type
_entity_poly.pdbx_seq_one_letter_code
_entity_poly.pdbx_strand_id
1 'polypeptide(L)'
;MKNKELSGIFAKLGDALEFKGEMPFKVLAYRKAARVLEDLSEDIEDIWREGKLTSVPGVGSGIAKKIDEYLKTGKMKKYEEAMEGIPEGFLDLLNIQGMGPKTLRLAFDRLGVRSLEDLKKVVE
;
A
#
# COMPACT_ATOMS: atom_id res chain seq x y z
N MET A 1 12.77 7.47 10.56
CA MET A 1 11.70 6.89 11.40
C MET A 1 10.99 5.83 10.60
N LYS A 2 10.79 4.64 11.18
CA LYS A 2 10.11 3.52 10.51
C LYS A 2 8.65 3.81 10.18
N ASN A 3 8.05 4.77 10.85
CA ASN A 3 6.72 5.33 10.61
C ASN A 3 6.46 5.64 9.13
N LYS A 4 7.33 6.47 8.52
CA LYS A 4 7.18 6.90 7.12
C LYS A 4 7.35 5.74 6.14
N GLU A 5 8.28 4.83 6.44
CA GLU A 5 8.54 3.66 5.60
C GLU A 5 7.35 2.70 5.61
N LEU A 6 6.87 2.31 6.80
CA LEU A 6 5.69 1.48 6.95
C LEU A 6 4.43 2.14 6.40
N SER A 7 4.25 3.45 6.60
CA SER A 7 3.15 4.21 6.00
C SER A 7 3.14 4.06 4.47
N GLY A 8 4.28 4.28 3.82
CA GLY A 8 4.42 4.12 2.37
C GLY A 8 4.15 2.69 1.90
N ILE A 9 4.60 1.68 2.64
CA ILE A 9 4.32 0.26 2.34
C ILE A 9 2.81 -0.03 2.43
N PHE A 10 2.15 0.42 3.50
CA PHE A 10 0.70 0.21 3.67
C PHE A 10 -0.14 0.98 2.66
N ALA A 11 0.30 2.18 2.25
CA ALA A 11 -0.36 2.95 1.20
C ALA A 11 -0.32 2.21 -0.13
N LYS A 12 0.89 1.80 -0.56
CA LYS A 12 1.09 1.00 -1.78
C LYS A 12 0.35 -0.33 -1.74
N LEU A 13 0.30 -0.99 -0.58
CA LEU A 13 -0.49 -2.21 -0.38
C LEU A 13 -1.98 -1.96 -0.61
N GLY A 14 -2.51 -0.84 -0.10
CA GLY A 14 -3.89 -0.43 -0.35
C GLY A 14 -4.16 -0.23 -1.84
N ASP A 15 -3.28 0.47 -2.54
CA ASP A 15 -3.40 0.74 -3.97
C ASP A 15 -3.32 -0.53 -4.83
N ALA A 16 -2.38 -1.42 -4.51
CA ALA A 16 -2.24 -2.71 -5.16
C ALA A 16 -3.48 -3.58 -5.02
N LEU A 17 -4.04 -3.65 -3.80
CA LEU A 17 -5.26 -4.43 -3.54
C LEU A 17 -6.48 -3.83 -4.25
N GLU A 18 -6.59 -2.50 -4.28
CA GLU A 18 -7.68 -1.83 -4.99
C GLU A 18 -7.59 -2.06 -6.51
N PHE A 19 -6.40 -2.00 -7.08
CA PHE A 19 -6.17 -2.36 -8.49
C PHE A 19 -6.53 -3.81 -8.79
N LYS A 20 -6.27 -4.73 -7.86
CA LYS A 20 -6.66 -6.14 -7.97
C LYS A 20 -8.16 -6.40 -7.74
N GLY A 21 -8.94 -5.39 -7.36
CA GLY A 21 -10.37 -5.55 -7.09
C GLY A 21 -10.68 -6.30 -5.79
N GLU A 22 -9.76 -6.26 -4.81
CA GLU A 22 -9.99 -6.85 -3.49
C GLU A 22 -11.08 -6.13 -2.70
N MET A 23 -11.53 -6.76 -1.61
CA MET A 23 -12.67 -6.27 -0.84
C MET A 23 -12.43 -4.85 -0.28
N PRO A 24 -13.37 -3.90 -0.47
CA PRO A 24 -13.18 -2.49 -0.08
C PRO A 24 -12.77 -2.29 1.38
N PHE A 25 -13.29 -3.11 2.30
CA PHE A 25 -12.95 -3.00 3.72
C PHE A 25 -11.47 -3.30 3.99
N LYS A 26 -10.83 -4.20 3.23
CA LYS A 26 -9.39 -4.51 3.37
C LYS A 26 -8.56 -3.33 2.89
N VAL A 27 -8.90 -2.77 1.73
CA VAL A 27 -8.24 -1.58 1.16
C VAL A 27 -8.32 -0.43 2.17
N LEU A 28 -9.51 -0.15 2.70
CA LEU A 28 -9.71 0.88 3.71
C LEU A 28 -8.90 0.65 4.99
N ALA A 29 -8.79 -0.60 5.45
CA ALA A 29 -7.99 -0.93 6.64
C ALA A 29 -6.50 -0.60 6.43
N TYR A 30 -5.92 -0.94 5.27
CA TYR A 30 -4.53 -0.62 4.96
C TYR A 30 -4.29 0.87 4.75
N ARG A 31 -5.19 1.57 4.05
CA ARG A 31 -5.12 3.03 3.91
C ARG A 31 -5.22 3.75 5.26
N LYS A 32 -6.08 3.26 6.15
CA LYS A 32 -6.18 3.79 7.53
C LYS A 32 -4.89 3.55 8.30
N ALA A 33 -4.30 2.35 8.21
CA ALA A 33 -3.02 2.06 8.85
C ALA A 33 -1.89 2.97 8.33
N ALA A 34 -1.82 3.19 7.01
CA ALA A 34 -0.84 4.10 6.42
C ALA A 34 -0.94 5.52 7.00
N ARG A 35 -2.16 6.07 7.03
CA ARG A 35 -2.41 7.41 7.58
C ARG A 35 -2.06 7.51 9.07
N VAL A 36 -2.46 6.51 9.85
CA VAL A 36 -2.16 6.45 11.28
C VAL A 36 -0.66 6.43 11.52
N LEU A 37 0.10 5.66 10.74
CA LEU A 37 1.56 5.59 10.85
C LEU A 37 2.25 6.88 10.40
N GLU A 38 1.69 7.58 9.41
CA GLU A 38 2.18 8.88 8.96
C GLU A 38 2.00 9.97 10.03
N ASP A 39 0.82 10.00 10.66
CA ASP A 39 0.45 10.97 11.69
C ASP A 39 1.03 10.63 13.08
N LEU A 40 1.60 9.43 13.25
CA LEU A 40 2.12 8.96 14.52
C LEU A 40 3.39 9.73 14.93
N SER A 41 3.32 10.43 16.07
CA SER A 41 4.43 11.23 16.61
C SER A 41 5.54 10.40 17.26
N GLU A 42 5.18 9.26 17.86
CA GLU A 42 6.10 8.31 18.49
C GLU A 42 6.66 7.32 17.46
N ASP A 43 7.90 6.83 17.61
CA ASP A 43 8.41 5.83 16.68
C ASP A 43 7.68 4.49 16.88
N ILE A 44 7.19 3.93 15.77
CA ILE A 44 6.50 2.64 15.76
C ILE A 44 7.41 1.50 16.23
N GLU A 45 8.73 1.62 16.10
CA GLU A 45 9.68 0.67 16.67
C GLU A 45 9.64 0.64 18.20
N ASP A 46 9.49 1.78 18.85
CA ASP A 46 9.45 1.87 20.31
C ASP A 46 8.15 1.26 20.83
N ILE A 47 7.01 1.62 20.23
CA ILE A 47 5.70 1.01 20.52
C ILE A 47 5.73 -0.52 20.30
N TRP A 48 6.42 -0.97 19.25
CA TRP A 48 6.61 -2.39 18.97
C TRP A 48 7.42 -3.09 20.04
N ARG A 49 8.53 -2.50 20.50
CA ARG A 49 9.36 -3.04 21.60
C ARG A 49 8.59 -3.15 22.91
N GLU A 50 7.65 -2.24 23.15
CA GLU A 50 6.74 -2.28 24.30
C GLU A 50 5.60 -3.30 24.15
N GLY A 51 5.44 -3.93 22.98
CA GLY A 51 4.34 -4.87 22.71
C GLY A 51 2.97 -4.20 22.58
N LYS A 52 2.92 -2.89 22.31
CA LYS A 52 1.70 -2.06 22.32
C LYS A 52 1.17 -1.70 20.94
N LEU A 53 1.56 -2.40 19.88
CA LEU A 53 1.11 -2.10 18.51
C LEU A 53 -0.41 -2.01 18.37
N THR A 54 -1.17 -2.88 19.04
CA THR A 54 -2.64 -2.89 18.99
C THR A 54 -3.29 -1.75 19.78
N SER A 55 -2.53 -1.02 20.58
CA SER A 55 -3.00 0.18 21.27
C SER A 55 -3.05 1.40 20.35
N VAL A 56 -2.37 1.35 19.20
CA VAL A 56 -2.39 2.43 18.21
C VAL A 56 -3.75 2.46 17.50
N PRO A 57 -4.51 3.59 17.55
CA PRO A 57 -5.82 3.67 16.92
C PRO A 57 -5.78 3.39 15.42
N GLY A 58 -6.49 2.35 14.96
CA GLY A 58 -6.48 1.94 13.55
C GLY A 58 -5.48 0.84 13.21
N VAL A 59 -4.64 0.42 14.15
CA VAL A 59 -3.78 -0.77 14.04
C VAL A 59 -4.47 -1.96 14.74
N GLY A 60 -5.23 -2.75 13.97
CA GLY A 60 -5.79 -4.01 14.45
C GLY A 60 -4.77 -5.14 14.48
N SER A 61 -5.14 -6.30 15.04
CA SER A 61 -4.26 -7.49 15.14
C SER A 61 -3.65 -7.91 13.80
N GLY A 62 -4.40 -7.83 12.70
CA GLY A 62 -3.90 -8.17 11.37
C GLY A 62 -2.88 -7.17 10.79
N ILE A 63 -2.93 -5.91 11.20
CA ILE A 63 -1.94 -4.87 10.84
C ILE A 63 -0.73 -4.98 11.76
N ALA A 64 -0.95 -5.13 13.06
CA ALA A 64 0.10 -5.33 14.06
C ALA A 64 1.01 -6.51 13.70
N LYS A 65 0.46 -7.65 13.27
CA LYS A 65 1.24 -8.81 12.80
C LYS A 65 2.14 -8.49 11.60
N LYS A 66 1.69 -7.63 10.68
CA LYS A 66 2.48 -7.23 9.50
C LYS A 66 3.57 -6.22 9.86
N ILE A 67 3.29 -5.33 10.79
CA ILE A 67 4.30 -4.42 11.35
C ILE A 67 5.37 -5.25 12.07
N ASP A 68 4.97 -6.21 12.90
CA ASP A 68 5.89 -7.12 13.59
C ASP A 68 6.76 -7.92 12.61
N GLU A 69 6.16 -8.51 11.58
CA GLU A 69 6.88 -9.22 10.51
C GLU A 69 7.92 -8.31 9.83
N TYR A 70 7.50 -7.10 9.47
CA TYR A 70 8.36 -6.14 8.79
C TYR A 70 9.52 -5.66 9.67
N LEU A 71 9.26 -5.35 10.95
CA LEU A 71 10.32 -4.91 11.88
C LEU A 71 11.30 -6.04 12.22
N LYS A 72 10.87 -7.31 12.19
CA LYS A 72 11.75 -8.47 12.40
C LYS A 72 12.56 -8.87 11.18
N THR A 73 11.98 -8.78 9.99
CA THR A 73 12.53 -9.41 8.78
C THR A 73 12.94 -8.42 7.70
N GLY A 74 12.50 -7.17 7.80
CA GLY A 74 12.60 -6.16 6.74
C GLY A 74 11.65 -6.39 5.57
N LYS A 75 10.78 -7.42 5.63
CA LYS A 75 9.87 -7.81 4.56
C LYS A 75 8.44 -7.93 5.07
N MET A 76 7.48 -7.78 4.16
CA MET A 76 6.07 -7.99 4.45
C MET A 76 5.50 -8.91 3.37
N LYS A 77 5.26 -10.18 3.73
CA LYS A 77 4.76 -11.18 2.77
C LYS A 77 3.50 -10.71 2.05
N LYS A 78 2.60 -10.04 2.78
CA LYS A 78 1.36 -9.54 2.18
C LYS A 78 1.60 -8.46 1.11
N TYR A 79 2.65 -7.66 1.25
CA TYR A 79 3.04 -6.67 0.25
C TYR A 79 3.55 -7.38 -1.01
N GLU A 80 4.43 -8.39 -0.86
CA GLU A 80 4.94 -9.18 -1.98
C GLU A 80 3.80 -9.86 -2.75
N GLU A 81 2.87 -10.53 -2.05
CA GLU A 81 1.67 -11.14 -2.64
C GLU A 81 0.78 -10.11 -3.36
N ALA A 82 0.66 -8.90 -2.80
CA ALA A 82 -0.17 -7.85 -3.39
C ALA A 82 0.45 -7.27 -4.65
N MET A 83 1.78 -7.20 -4.72
CA MET A 83 2.50 -6.73 -5.91
C MET A 83 2.59 -7.78 -7.03
N GLU A 84 2.40 -9.06 -6.72
CA GLU A 84 2.46 -10.12 -7.73
C GLU A 84 1.43 -9.91 -8.87
N GLY A 85 1.87 -9.92 -10.12
CA GLY A 85 1.00 -9.71 -11.28
C GLY A 85 0.58 -8.26 -11.51
N ILE A 86 1.07 -7.31 -10.72
CA ILE A 86 0.99 -5.88 -11.02
C ILE A 86 2.13 -5.51 -11.98
N PRO A 87 1.88 -4.80 -13.09
CA PRO A 87 2.93 -4.35 -14.00
C PRO A 87 3.97 -3.48 -13.31
N GLU A 88 5.24 -3.58 -13.73
CA GLU A 88 6.34 -2.78 -13.13
C GLU A 88 6.06 -1.27 -13.19
N GLY A 89 5.49 -0.80 -14.31
CA GLY A 89 5.11 0.60 -14.49
C GLY A 89 3.91 1.07 -13.66
N PHE A 90 3.25 0.18 -12.91
CA PHE A 90 2.06 0.54 -12.12
C PHE A 90 2.35 1.60 -11.05
N LEU A 91 3.49 1.49 -10.35
CA LEU A 91 3.86 2.48 -9.33
C LEU A 91 4.14 3.85 -9.96
N ASP A 92 4.77 3.87 -11.13
CA ASP A 92 5.03 5.12 -11.87
C ASP A 92 3.73 5.74 -12.37
N LEU A 93 2.80 4.91 -12.84
CA LEU A 93 1.47 5.32 -13.26
C LEU A 93 0.62 5.87 -12.10
N LEU A 94 0.73 5.30 -10.90
CA LEU A 94 0.07 5.81 -9.68
C LEU A 94 0.57 7.18 -9.24
N ASN A 95 1.81 7.54 -9.57
CA ASN A 95 2.37 8.85 -9.26
C ASN A 95 1.81 9.96 -10.16
N ILE A 96 1.08 9.63 -11.22
CA ILE A 96 0.43 10.60 -12.09
C ILE A 96 -0.79 11.18 -11.37
N GLN A 97 -0.82 12.51 -11.24
CA GLN A 97 -1.97 13.22 -10.67
C GLN A 97 -3.26 12.85 -11.41
N GLY A 98 -4.26 12.39 -10.66
CA GLY A 98 -5.56 11.97 -11.21
C GLY A 98 -5.64 10.49 -11.60
N MET A 99 -4.53 9.74 -11.55
CA MET A 99 -4.52 8.30 -11.82
C MET A 99 -4.53 7.49 -10.53
N GLY A 100 -5.73 7.29 -9.98
CA GLY A 100 -5.92 6.36 -8.87
C GLY A 100 -5.95 4.89 -9.33
N PRO A 101 -5.89 3.93 -8.38
CA PRO A 101 -5.88 2.49 -8.67
C PRO A 101 -7.05 2.02 -9.55
N LYS A 102 -8.25 2.60 -9.34
CA LYS A 102 -9.45 2.29 -10.14
C LYS A 102 -9.31 2.74 -11.60
N THR A 103 -8.78 3.94 -11.81
CA THR A 103 -8.54 4.49 -13.16
C THR A 103 -7.50 3.65 -13.89
N LEU A 104 -6.42 3.29 -13.19
CA LEU A 104 -5.37 2.43 -13.75
C LEU A 104 -5.90 1.04 -14.06
N ARG A 105 -6.79 0.49 -13.23
CA ARG A 105 -7.43 -0.79 -13.51
C ARG A 105 -8.25 -0.73 -14.80
N LEU A 106 -9.02 0.34 -15.00
CA LEU A 106 -9.78 0.55 -16.22
C LEU A 106 -8.87 0.69 -17.45
N ALA A 107 -7.79 1.48 -17.34
CA ALA A 107 -6.82 1.65 -18.43
C ALA A 107 -6.10 0.33 -18.76
N PHE A 108 -5.76 -0.46 -17.75
CA PHE A 108 -5.17 -1.79 -17.93
C PHE A 108 -6.13 -2.75 -18.63
N ASP A 109 -7.37 -2.88 -18.16
CA ASP A 109 -8.36 -3.82 -18.70
C ASP A 109 -8.87 -3.42 -20.10
N ARG A 110 -9.04 -2.11 -20.36
CA ARG A 110 -9.69 -1.60 -21.59
C ARG A 110 -8.71 -1.17 -22.67
N LEU A 111 -7.57 -0.62 -22.27
CA LEU A 111 -6.61 0.01 -23.19
C LEU A 111 -5.26 -0.73 -23.20
N GLY A 112 -5.09 -1.76 -22.36
CA GLY A 112 -3.85 -2.52 -22.29
C GLY A 112 -2.66 -1.74 -21.73
N VAL A 113 -2.90 -0.64 -21.02
CA VAL A 113 -1.85 0.23 -20.48
C VAL A 113 -1.11 -0.49 -19.35
N ARG A 114 0.21 -0.71 -19.52
CA ARG A 114 1.08 -1.34 -18.53
C ARG A 114 2.26 -0.46 -18.11
N SER A 115 2.61 0.53 -18.92
CA SER A 115 3.68 1.49 -18.63
C SER A 115 3.27 2.94 -18.96
N LEU A 116 4.13 3.89 -18.58
CA LEU A 116 4.01 5.29 -19.00
C LEU A 116 4.01 5.44 -20.52
N GLU A 117 4.75 4.60 -21.24
CA GLU A 117 4.82 4.66 -22.70
C GLU A 117 3.50 4.19 -23.33
N ASP A 118 2.91 3.12 -22.81
CA ASP A 118 1.58 2.68 -23.25
C ASP A 118 0.54 3.76 -22.98
N LEU A 119 0.63 4.43 -21.83
CA LEU A 119 -0.29 5.51 -21.50
C LEU A 119 -0.16 6.67 -22.49
N LYS A 120 1.06 7.06 -22.87
CA LYS A 120 1.27 8.13 -23.87
C LYS A 120 0.59 7.78 -25.20
N LYS A 121 0.77 6.56 -25.69
CA LYS A 121 0.20 6.10 -26.96
C LYS A 121 -1.33 6.12 -27.02
N VAL A 122 -2.02 6.01 -25.88
CA VAL A 122 -3.50 6.01 -25.83
C VAL A 122 -4.09 7.40 -25.60
N VAL A 123 -3.27 8.39 -25.26
CA VAL A 123 -3.68 9.79 -25.04
C VAL A 123 -3.37 10.66 -26.27
N GLU A 124 -2.43 10.23 -27.12
CA GLU A 124 -2.19 10.77 -28.47
C GLU A 124 -3.32 10.43 -29.45
#